data_AF-R6MV70-F1
#
_entry.id   AF-R6MV70-F1
#
_cell.length_a   1.000
_cell.length_b   1.000
_cell.length_c   1.000
_cell.angle_alpha   90.00
_cell.angle_beta   90.00
_cell.angle_gamma   90.00
#
_symmetry.space_group_name_H-M   'P 1'
#
loop_
_entity.id
_entity.type
_entity.pdbx_description
1 polymer ?
#
loop_
_entity_poly.entity_id
_entity_poly.type
_entity_poly.pdbx_seq_one_letter_code
_entity_poly.pdbx_strand_id
1 'polypeptide(L)'
;MSDNKSNNHELHIISRYLGILTSKYIVFLLLVLTLYPMNVIPGYILLAGIVFPAALKFAIYDNSADSKNDDNNIKDFTLYPTAKKYKFTYTKYRCESYNFILIMILLLIWQFTLDKSGIFSYPKNIVPSLILIIYILSRFLGSILFKIKLHIDFMNMKI
;
A
#
# COMPACT_ATOMS: atom_id res chain seq x y z
N MET A 1 -13.20 29.61 1.30
CA MET A 1 -12.99 28.79 0.08
C MET A 1 -11.65 28.05 0.08
N SER A 2 -10.58 28.61 0.70
CA SER A 2 -9.26 27.98 0.92
C SER A 2 -9.34 26.65 1.69
N ASP A 3 -10.07 26.62 2.81
CA ASP A 3 -10.04 25.50 3.76
C ASP A 3 -10.65 24.21 3.17
N ASN A 4 -11.72 24.33 2.38
CA ASN A 4 -12.33 23.16 1.71
C ASN A 4 -11.37 22.51 0.70
N LYS A 5 -10.48 23.28 0.06
CA LYS A 5 -9.50 22.73 -0.89
C LYS A 5 -8.36 22.02 -0.16
N SER A 6 -7.89 22.57 0.96
CA SER A 6 -6.90 21.92 1.83
C SER A 6 -7.43 20.61 2.42
N ASN A 7 -8.65 20.63 2.97
CA ASN A 7 -9.27 19.46 3.58
C ASN A 7 -9.48 18.33 2.57
N ASN A 8 -9.92 18.66 1.35
CA ASN A 8 -10.06 17.68 0.28
C ASN A 8 -8.72 17.07 -0.15
N HIS A 9 -7.64 17.85 -0.08
CA HIS A 9 -6.30 17.37 -0.39
C HIS A 9 -5.77 16.41 0.68
N GLU A 10 -5.88 16.78 1.96
CA GLU A 10 -5.51 15.93 3.10
C GLU A 10 -6.27 14.60 3.07
N LEU A 11 -7.59 14.67 2.86
CA LEU A 11 -8.47 13.51 2.80
C LEU A 11 -8.11 12.57 1.64
N HIS A 12 -7.76 13.14 0.49
CA HIS A 12 -7.29 12.39 -0.66
C HIS A 12 -5.94 11.70 -0.42
N ILE A 13 -5.00 12.34 0.27
CA ILE A 13 -3.71 11.73 0.60
C ILE A 13 -3.89 10.58 1.59
N ILE A 14 -4.67 10.78 2.66
CA ILE A 14 -4.93 9.76 3.66
C ILE A 14 -5.68 8.57 3.05
N SER A 15 -6.66 8.81 2.17
CA SER A 15 -7.39 7.73 1.50
C SER A 15 -6.49 6.91 0.57
N ARG A 16 -5.59 7.56 -0.17
CA ARG A 16 -4.60 6.86 -1.01
C ARG A 16 -3.65 6.00 -0.17
N TYR A 17 -3.19 6.50 0.97
CA TYR A 17 -2.37 5.72 1.90
C TYR A 17 -3.11 4.47 2.39
N LEU A 18 -4.37 4.62 2.80
CA LEU A 18 -5.19 3.49 3.25
C LEU A 18 -5.44 2.48 2.13
N GLY A 19 -5.68 2.94 0.90
CA GLY A 19 -5.79 2.07 -0.27
C GLY A 19 -4.54 1.22 -0.51
N ILE A 20 -3.35 1.81 -0.37
CA ILE A 20 -2.06 1.09 -0.48
C ILE A 20 -1.91 0.07 0.66
N LEU A 21 -2.26 0.44 1.89
CA LEU A 21 -2.12 -0.46 3.03
C LEU A 21 -3.07 -1.65 2.93
N THR A 22 -4.31 -1.43 2.52
CA THR A 22 -5.30 -2.49 2.31
C THR A 22 -4.88 -3.41 1.17
N SER A 23 -4.41 -2.88 0.05
CA SER A 23 -3.95 -3.71 -1.06
C SER A 23 -2.76 -4.58 -0.67
N LYS A 24 -1.84 -4.07 0.15
CA LYS A 24 -0.72 -4.83 0.70
C LYS A 24 -1.19 -6.04 1.51
N TYR A 25 -2.13 -5.85 2.44
CA TYR A 25 -2.62 -6.97 3.25
C TYR A 25 -3.40 -8.00 2.43
N ILE A 26 -4.16 -7.57 1.43
CA ILE A 26 -4.84 -8.49 0.49
C ILE A 26 -3.81 -9.34 -0.25
N VAL A 27 -2.76 -8.73 -0.80
CA VAL A 27 -1.70 -9.49 -1.48
C VAL A 27 -0.94 -10.40 -0.54
N PHE A 28 -0.67 -9.96 0.69
CA PHE A 28 0.00 -10.83 1.66
C PHE A 28 -0.82 -12.07 1.97
N LEU A 29 -2.14 -11.92 2.15
CA LEU A 29 -3.03 -13.05 2.33
C LEU A 29 -2.99 -14.00 1.12
N LEU A 30 -3.05 -13.47 -0.10
CA LEU A 30 -2.96 -14.28 -1.33
C LEU A 30 -1.60 -14.97 -1.50
N LEU A 31 -0.51 -14.30 -1.16
CA LEU A 31 0.84 -14.88 -1.18
C LEU A 31 0.96 -16.00 -0.14
N VAL A 32 0.39 -15.84 1.06
CA VAL A 32 0.39 -16.88 2.08
C VAL A 32 -0.40 -18.11 1.62
N LEU A 33 -1.57 -17.90 1.01
CA LEU A 33 -2.37 -19.01 0.46
C LEU A 33 -1.65 -19.74 -0.68
N THR A 34 -0.75 -19.07 -1.39
CA THR A 34 0.00 -19.64 -2.52
C THR A 34 1.36 -20.23 -2.14
N LEU A 35 1.82 -20.07 -0.89
CA LEU A 35 3.05 -20.71 -0.38
C LEU A 35 2.99 -22.24 -0.48
N TYR A 36 1.85 -22.84 -0.12
CA TYR A 36 1.67 -24.29 -0.16
C TYR A 36 1.79 -24.87 -1.57
N PRO A 37 1.12 -24.32 -2.61
CA PRO A 37 1.20 -24.85 -3.97
C PRO A 37 2.40 -24.39 -4.82
N MET A 38 3.10 -23.29 -4.49
CA MET A 38 4.02 -22.61 -5.42
C MET A 38 5.47 -22.42 -4.94
N ASN A 39 5.92 -23.25 -4.00
CA ASN A 39 7.29 -23.26 -3.49
C ASN A 39 7.70 -21.91 -2.84
N VAL A 40 8.99 -21.59 -2.87
CA VAL A 40 9.63 -20.53 -2.05
C VAL A 40 9.41 -19.12 -2.62
N ILE A 41 9.05 -18.97 -3.90
CA ILE A 41 8.97 -17.65 -4.57
C ILE A 41 7.97 -16.70 -3.89
N PRO A 42 6.71 -17.09 -3.59
CA PRO A 42 5.79 -16.26 -2.82
C PRO A 42 6.36 -15.81 -1.46
N GLY A 43 7.18 -16.66 -0.83
CA GLY A 43 7.84 -16.38 0.44
C GLY A 43 8.85 -15.25 0.36
N TYR A 44 9.67 -15.21 -0.70
CA TYR A 44 10.61 -14.10 -0.91
C TYR A 44 9.89 -12.77 -1.14
N ILE A 45 8.76 -12.79 -1.87
CA ILE A 45 7.96 -11.58 -2.12
C ILE A 45 7.33 -11.07 -0.82
N LEU A 46 6.80 -11.97 0.02
CA LEU A 46 6.30 -11.62 1.36
C LEU A 46 7.38 -10.98 2.23
N LEU A 47 8.56 -11.61 2.27
CA LEU A 47 9.67 -11.16 3.11
C LEU A 47 10.17 -9.78 2.65
N ALA A 48 10.32 -9.58 1.34
CA ALA A 48 10.65 -8.28 0.76
C ALA A 48 9.60 -7.22 1.13
N GLY A 49 8.30 -7.54 1.00
CA GLY A 49 7.22 -6.61 1.33
C GLY A 49 7.14 -6.18 2.80
N ILE A 50 7.68 -6.99 3.72
CA ILE A 50 7.75 -6.71 5.16
C ILE A 50 9.01 -5.92 5.50
N VAL A 51 10.18 -6.38 5.03
CA VAL A 51 11.48 -5.81 5.41
C VAL A 51 11.76 -4.49 4.70
N PHE A 52 11.43 -4.38 3.42
CA PHE A 52 11.73 -3.21 2.59
C PHE A 52 11.18 -1.88 3.13
N PRO A 53 9.90 -1.76 3.52
CA PRO A 53 9.38 -0.48 4.06
C PRO A 53 10.03 -0.11 5.39
N ALA A 54 10.45 -1.07 6.22
CA ALA A 54 11.17 -0.80 7.46
C ALA A 54 12.60 -0.31 7.18
N ALA A 55 13.31 -0.97 6.26
CA ALA A 55 14.65 -0.57 5.84
C ALA A 55 14.67 0.82 5.18
N LEU A 56 13.71 1.10 4.28
CA LEU A 56 13.55 2.43 3.69
C LEU A 56 13.24 3.48 4.72
N LYS A 57 12.34 3.20 5.68
CA LYS A 57 12.01 4.14 6.74
C LYS A 57 13.25 4.51 7.54
N PHE A 58 14.07 3.53 7.91
CA PHE A 58 15.32 3.76 8.60
C PHE A 58 16.27 4.64 7.77
N ALA A 59 16.50 4.28 6.50
CA ALA A 59 17.38 5.02 5.60
C ALA A 59 16.92 6.47 5.34
N ILE A 60 15.61 6.72 5.23
CA ILE A 60 15.07 8.06 4.99
C ILE A 60 15.11 8.91 6.27
N TYR A 61 14.76 8.33 7.42
CA TYR A 61 14.64 9.08 8.66
C TYR A 61 15.98 9.53 9.24
N ASP A 62 17.03 8.74 9.06
CA ASP A 62 18.39 9.11 9.49
C ASP A 62 19.02 10.17 8.57
N ASN A 63 18.67 10.19 7.29
CA ASN A 63 19.34 11.04 6.29
C ASN A 63 18.57 12.29 5.88
N SER A 64 17.29 12.45 6.24
CA SER A 64 16.44 13.54 5.74
C SER A 64 15.90 14.42 6.85
N ALA A 65 16.44 15.63 6.98
CA ALA A 65 15.84 16.71 7.79
C ALA A 65 14.41 17.04 7.31
N ASP A 66 14.17 16.97 5.99
CA ASP A 66 12.85 17.15 5.39
C ASP A 66 11.82 16.14 5.89
N SER A 67 12.21 14.87 6.09
CA SER A 67 11.29 13.85 6.63
C SER A 67 10.78 14.19 8.04
N LYS A 68 11.66 14.77 8.88
CA LYS A 68 11.30 15.21 10.24
C LYS A 68 10.38 16.43 10.20
N ASN A 69 10.59 17.33 9.26
CA ASN A 69 9.75 18.52 9.05
C ASN A 69 8.37 18.13 8.48
N ASP A 70 8.32 17.29 7.44
CA ASP A 70 7.08 16.78 6.83
C ASP A 70 6.20 16.09 7.88
N ASP A 71 6.78 15.28 8.76
CA ASP A 71 6.03 14.56 9.80
C ASP A 71 5.58 15.48 10.96
N ASN A 72 6.30 16.58 11.21
CA ASN A 72 5.86 17.62 12.15
C ASN A 72 4.68 18.42 11.58
N ASN A 73 4.69 18.73 10.28
CA ASN A 73 3.62 19.46 9.59
C ASN A 73 2.28 18.71 9.59
N ILE A 74 2.26 17.39 9.87
CA ILE A 74 1.03 16.61 10.03
C ILE A 74 0.20 17.11 11.22
N LYS A 75 0.85 17.66 12.26
CA LYS A 75 0.16 18.21 13.43
C LYS A 75 -0.73 19.41 13.08
N ASP A 76 -0.43 20.09 11.98
CA ASP A 76 -1.17 21.25 11.49
C ASP A 76 -2.36 20.85 10.59
N PHE A 77 -2.56 19.55 10.34
CA PHE A 77 -3.69 19.07 9.54
C PHE A 77 -5.01 19.30 10.26
N THR A 78 -6.00 19.79 9.52
CA THR A 78 -7.38 19.84 9.99
C THR A 78 -7.93 18.44 10.31
N LEU A 79 -7.43 17.42 9.62
CA LEU A 79 -7.77 16.00 9.81
C LEU A 79 -6.75 15.24 10.70
N TYR A 80 -6.00 15.95 11.56
CA TYR A 80 -5.01 15.32 12.44
C TYR A 80 -5.54 14.13 13.27
N PRO A 81 -6.75 14.17 13.88
CA PRO A 81 -7.30 13.02 14.61
C PRO A 81 -7.44 11.77 13.72
N THR A 82 -7.87 11.96 12.48
CA THR A 82 -8.02 10.92 11.47
C THR A 82 -6.65 10.39 11.03
N ALA A 83 -5.69 11.27 10.75
CA ALA A 83 -4.32 10.89 10.40
C ALA A 83 -3.66 10.06 11.52
N LYS A 84 -3.84 10.47 12.78
CA LYS A 84 -3.34 9.76 13.96
C LYS A 84 -4.00 8.40 14.14
N LYS A 85 -5.33 8.29 13.98
CA LYS A 85 -6.08 7.02 14.05
C LYS A 85 -5.53 5.96 13.10
N TYR A 86 -5.16 6.37 11.88
CA TYR A 86 -4.62 5.46 10.87
C TYR A 86 -3.08 5.36 10.87
N LYS A 87 -2.41 5.95 11.86
CA LYS A 87 -0.93 6.01 11.95
C LYS A 87 -0.31 6.51 10.64
N PHE A 88 -0.93 7.53 10.05
CA PHE A 88 -0.48 8.18 8.82
C PHE A 88 0.72 9.08 9.12
N THR A 89 1.70 9.03 8.21
CA THR A 89 2.95 9.78 8.27
C THR A 89 3.46 9.93 6.84
N TYR A 90 4.00 11.08 6.44
CA TYR A 90 4.44 11.29 5.06
C TYR A 90 5.57 10.34 4.70
N THR A 91 6.53 10.17 5.61
CA THR A 91 7.61 9.19 5.50
C THR A 91 7.06 7.78 5.27
N LYS A 92 6.06 7.37 6.06
CA LYS A 92 5.45 6.03 5.96
C LYS A 92 4.67 5.86 4.65
N TYR A 93 3.93 6.88 4.22
CA TYR A 93 3.23 6.87 2.94
C TYR A 93 4.19 6.72 1.75
N ARG A 94 5.33 7.43 1.77
CA ARG A 94 6.38 7.28 0.74
C ARG A 94 6.95 5.87 0.74
N CYS A 95 7.32 5.35 1.92
CA CYS A 95 7.87 3.99 2.04
C CYS A 95 6.89 2.93 1.52
N GLU A 96 5.61 2.99 1.90
CA GLU A 96 4.61 2.03 1.42
C GLU A 96 4.30 2.21 -0.08
N SER A 97 4.43 3.43 -0.61
CA SER A 97 4.29 3.67 -2.06
C SER A 97 5.42 3.03 -2.86
N TYR A 98 6.67 3.12 -2.38
CA TYR A 98 7.79 2.41 -3.01
C TYR A 98 7.66 0.90 -2.84
N ASN A 99 7.22 0.44 -1.66
CA ASN A 99 6.94 -0.97 -1.42
C ASN A 99 5.89 -1.53 -2.38
N PHE A 100 4.86 -0.73 -2.70
CA PHE A 100 3.87 -1.11 -3.70
C PHE A 100 4.49 -1.36 -5.08
N ILE A 101 5.38 -0.46 -5.52
CA ILE A 101 6.09 -0.61 -6.80
C ILE A 101 7.00 -1.84 -6.78
N LEU A 102 7.73 -2.06 -5.69
CA LEU A 102 8.62 -3.21 -5.53
C LEU A 102 7.85 -4.53 -5.63
N ILE A 103 6.74 -4.68 -4.89
CA ILE A 103 5.90 -5.89 -4.94
C ILE A 103 5.36 -6.11 -6.35
N MET A 104 4.93 -5.06 -7.05
CA MET A 104 4.52 -5.18 -8.45
C MET A 104 5.61 -5.74 -9.35
N ILE A 105 6.84 -5.21 -9.24
CA ILE A 105 7.98 -5.67 -10.03
C ILE A 105 8.30 -7.14 -9.70
N LEU A 106 8.30 -7.51 -8.43
CA LEU A 106 8.56 -8.88 -8.00
C LEU A 106 7.49 -9.87 -8.51
N LEU A 107 6.21 -9.49 -8.48
CA LEU A 107 5.12 -10.28 -9.05
C LEU A 107 5.26 -10.45 -10.57
N LEU A 108 5.72 -9.40 -11.28
CA LEU A 108 6.02 -9.48 -12.72
C LEU A 108 7.18 -10.44 -12.99
N ILE A 109 8.30 -10.30 -12.27
CA ILE A 109 9.45 -11.21 -12.40
C ILE A 109 9.01 -12.65 -12.15
N TRP A 110 8.19 -12.88 -11.12
CA TRP A 110 7.65 -14.20 -10.83
C TRP A 110 6.84 -14.76 -12.00
N GLN A 111 5.97 -13.96 -12.61
CA GLN A 111 5.20 -14.35 -13.80
C GLN A 111 6.10 -14.79 -14.97
N PHE A 112 7.26 -14.15 -15.16
CA PHE A 112 8.20 -14.52 -16.24
C PHE A 112 9.07 -15.74 -15.92
N THR A 113 9.33 -16.01 -14.63
CA THR A 113 10.18 -17.13 -14.20
C THR A 113 9.49 -18.49 -14.19
N LEU A 114 8.16 -18.53 -14.38
CA LEU A 114 7.42 -19.79 -14.36
C LEU A 114 7.64 -20.60 -15.66
N ASP A 115 8.09 -21.83 -15.49
CA ASP A 115 8.24 -22.79 -16.58
C ASP A 115 6.86 -23.15 -17.17
N LYS A 116 6.76 -23.10 -18.50
CA LYS A 116 5.48 -23.29 -19.22
C LYS A 116 5.25 -24.75 -19.62
N SER A 117 6.19 -25.64 -19.33
CA SER A 117 6.12 -27.05 -19.72
C SER A 117 5.35 -27.91 -18.69
N GLY A 118 4.35 -28.67 -19.14
CA GLY A 118 3.56 -29.61 -18.31
C GLY A 118 2.04 -29.41 -18.29
N ILE A 119 1.30 -30.42 -17.81
CA ILE A 119 -0.17 -30.46 -17.80
C ILE A 119 -0.76 -29.58 -16.67
N PHE A 120 0.00 -29.38 -15.58
CA PHE A 120 -0.35 -28.49 -14.46
C PHE A 120 0.15 -27.04 -14.63
N SER A 121 0.71 -26.71 -15.79
CA SER A 121 1.27 -25.38 -16.07
C SER A 121 0.20 -24.30 -16.18
N TYR A 122 -1.03 -24.65 -16.57
CA TYR A 122 -2.09 -23.68 -16.81
C TYR A 122 -2.57 -22.96 -15.54
N PRO A 123 -3.01 -23.64 -14.46
CA PRO A 123 -3.36 -22.95 -13.23
C PRO A 123 -2.13 -22.30 -12.59
N LYS A 124 -0.94 -22.94 -12.70
CA LYS A 124 0.29 -22.44 -12.10
C LYS A 124 0.74 -21.09 -12.70
N ASN A 125 0.55 -20.90 -14.00
CA ASN A 125 1.01 -19.71 -14.72
C ASN A 125 0.05 -18.53 -14.66
N ILE A 126 -1.15 -18.71 -14.12
CA ILE A 126 -2.17 -17.66 -14.01
C ILE A 126 -2.13 -17.00 -12.62
N VAL A 127 -1.63 -17.68 -11.59
CA VAL A 127 -1.66 -17.17 -10.21
C VAL A 127 -0.92 -15.84 -10.03
N PRO A 128 0.35 -15.66 -10.47
CA PRO A 128 1.04 -14.39 -10.22
C PRO A 128 0.36 -13.22 -10.93
N SER A 129 -0.13 -13.43 -12.15
CA SER A 129 -0.89 -12.42 -12.90
C SER A 129 -2.23 -12.09 -12.25
N LEU A 130 -2.98 -13.08 -11.73
CA LEU A 130 -4.20 -12.82 -10.95
C LEU A 130 -3.91 -12.03 -9.68
N ILE A 131 -2.87 -12.41 -8.92
CA ILE A 131 -2.47 -11.67 -7.71
C ILE A 131 -2.13 -10.22 -8.07
N LEU A 132 -1.40 -10.00 -9.16
CA LEU A 132 -1.04 -8.66 -9.63
C LEU A 132 -2.27 -7.84 -10.02
N ILE A 133 -3.23 -8.42 -10.74
CA ILE A 133 -4.49 -7.75 -11.10
C ILE A 133 -5.27 -7.37 -9.84
N ILE A 134 -5.45 -8.31 -8.91
CA ILE A 134 -6.13 -8.06 -7.64
C ILE A 134 -5.40 -6.99 -6.83
N TYR A 135 -4.07 -6.97 -6.86
CA TYR A 135 -3.27 -5.97 -6.16
C TYR A 135 -3.53 -4.54 -6.65
N ILE A 136 -3.57 -4.37 -7.97
CA ILE A 136 -3.83 -3.08 -8.60
C ILE A 136 -5.27 -2.65 -8.33
N LEU A 137 -6.24 -3.53 -8.56
CA LEU A 137 -7.65 -3.23 -8.36
C LEU A 137 -7.97 -2.88 -6.91
N SER A 138 -7.47 -3.67 -5.95
CA SER A 138 -7.69 -3.42 -4.52
C SER A 138 -7.14 -2.06 -4.06
N ARG A 139 -6.02 -1.58 -4.64
CA ARG A 139 -5.51 -0.23 -4.38
C ARG A 139 -6.50 0.84 -4.85
N PHE A 140 -7.03 0.71 -6.07
CA PHE A 140 -7.98 1.67 -6.63
C PHE A 140 -9.31 1.67 -5.85
N LEU A 141 -9.91 0.49 -5.66
CA LEU A 141 -11.15 0.35 -4.91
C LEU A 141 -11.00 0.84 -3.48
N GLY A 142 -9.93 0.44 -2.79
CA GLY A 142 -9.64 0.89 -1.43
C GLY A 142 -9.52 2.41 -1.35
N SER A 143 -8.76 3.03 -2.25
CA SER A 143 -8.58 4.49 -2.26
C SER A 143 -9.91 5.25 -2.43
N ILE A 144 -10.81 4.74 -3.27
CA ILE A 144 -12.14 5.33 -3.49
C ILE A 144 -13.04 5.13 -2.27
N LEU A 145 -13.14 3.90 -1.76
CA LEU A 145 -13.97 3.57 -0.60
C LEU A 145 -13.56 4.36 0.64
N PHE A 146 -12.25 4.47 0.92
CA PHE A 146 -11.76 5.26 2.03
C PHE A 146 -11.97 6.76 1.81
N LYS A 147 -11.91 7.25 0.57
CA LYS A 147 -12.20 8.67 0.29
C LYS A 147 -13.67 8.98 0.63
N ILE A 148 -14.60 8.13 0.22
CA ILE A 148 -16.03 8.30 0.54
C ILE A 148 -16.25 8.20 2.05
N LYS A 149 -15.71 7.16 2.69
CA LYS A 149 -15.84 6.94 4.13
C LYS A 149 -15.31 8.12 4.95
N LEU A 150 -14.10 8.59 4.64
CA LEU A 150 -13.50 9.72 5.34
C LEU A 150 -14.29 11.02 5.11
N HIS A 151 -14.88 11.19 3.92
CA HIS A 151 -15.71 12.36 3.63
C HIS A 151 -16.99 12.36 4.46
N ILE A 152 -17.65 11.20 4.59
CA ILE A 152 -18.82 11.02 5.46
C ILE A 152 -18.45 11.24 6.92
N ASP A 153 -17.37 10.61 7.40
CA ASP A 153 -16.89 10.78 8.78
C ASP A 153 -16.59 12.25 9.09
N PHE A 154 -16.00 13.00 8.15
CA PHE A 154 -15.72 14.42 8.32
C PHE A 154 -16.98 15.29 8.35
N MET A 155 -17.98 14.99 7.52
CA MET A 155 -19.26 15.69 7.55
C MET A 155 -20.01 15.44 8.87
N ASN A 156 -19.90 14.22 9.42
CA ASN A 156 -20.52 13.86 10.70
C ASN A 156 -19.80 14.49 11.92
N MET A 157 -18.51 14.82 11.83
CA MET A 157 -17.77 15.53 12.89
C MET A 157 -17.99 17.05 12.90
N LYS A 158 -18.58 17.60 11.82
CA LYS A 158 -18.92 19.03 11.70
C LYS A 158 -20.34 19.38 12.16
N ILE A 159 -21.12 18.37 12.55
CA ILE A 159 -22.42 18.50 13.22
C ILE A 159 -22.16 18.42 14.73
#